data_AF-A0A7C0YHF5-F1
#
_entry.id   AF-A0A7C0YHF5-F1
#
_cell.length_a   1.000
_cell.length_b   1.000
_cell.length_c   1.000
_cell.angle_alpha   90.00
_cell.angle_beta   90.00
_cell.angle_gamma   90.00
#
_symmetry.space_group_name_H-M   'P 1'
#
loop_
_entity.id
_entity.type
_entity.pdbx_description
1 polymer ?
#
loop_
_entity_poly.entity_id
_entity_poly.type
_entity_poly.pdbx_seq_one_letter_code
_entity_poly.pdbx_strand_id
1 'polypeptide(L)'
;MPGKPLIHASSGSLPEFCDISPERVSMQPFTMVIFGGSGDLSKRKLLPTLYHLCKEDSLPEEYSVIGFASSERTDEEYRELIKKVVQEFGDGQFDIKCWERFSRHLH
;
A
#
# COMPACT_ATOMS: atom_id res chain seq x y z
N MET A 1 1.41 -43.25 -25.07
CA MET A 1 0.96 -43.68 -23.72
C MET A 1 1.95 -44.73 -23.25
N PRO A 2 2.74 -44.43 -22.21
CA PRO A 2 2.43 -45.05 -20.91
C PRO A 2 2.45 -44.03 -19.77
N GLY A 3 1.52 -44.23 -18.84
CA GLY A 3 1.21 -43.32 -17.74
C GLY A 3 2.35 -43.14 -16.74
N LYS A 4 2.43 -41.92 -16.20
CA LYS A 4 3.21 -41.62 -15.01
C LYS A 4 2.57 -42.30 -13.79
N PRO A 5 3.36 -42.87 -12.88
CA PRO A 5 2.84 -43.58 -11.72
C PRO A 5 2.24 -42.62 -10.68
N LEU A 6 1.15 -43.08 -10.07
CA LEU A 6 0.56 -42.56 -8.85
C LEU A 6 1.53 -42.80 -7.68
N ILE A 7 1.88 -41.73 -6.96
CA ILE A 7 2.45 -41.86 -5.61
C ILE A 7 1.37 -41.52 -4.59
N HIS A 8 1.11 -42.49 -3.72
CA HIS A 8 0.18 -42.41 -2.60
C HIS A 8 0.75 -41.56 -1.46
N ALA A 9 -0.19 -40.99 -0.70
CA ALA A 9 0.01 -40.12 0.45
C ALA A 9 0.72 -40.79 1.64
N SER A 10 1.40 -39.97 2.45
CA SER A 10 1.56 -40.18 3.90
C SER A 10 1.87 -38.82 4.55
N SER A 11 0.88 -38.18 5.14
CA SER A 11 0.59 -38.20 6.60
C SER A 11 1.54 -37.32 7.42
N GLY A 12 1.12 -36.08 7.61
CA GLY A 12 1.76 -35.10 8.50
C GLY A 12 1.09 -33.74 8.33
N SER A 13 -0.12 -33.58 8.85
CA SER A 13 -0.85 -32.30 8.81
C SER A 13 -0.21 -31.31 9.79
N LEU A 14 0.83 -30.62 9.33
CA LEU A 14 1.11 -29.28 9.83
C LEU A 14 -0.06 -28.37 9.40
N PRO A 15 -0.54 -27.46 10.26
CA PRO A 15 -1.59 -26.53 9.86
C PRO A 15 -1.14 -25.81 8.60
N GLU A 16 -2.03 -25.72 7.61
CA GLU A 16 -1.84 -24.97 6.37
C GLU A 16 -1.39 -23.56 6.74
N PHE A 17 -0.08 -23.34 6.73
CA PHE A 17 0.48 -22.01 6.67
C PHE A 17 -0.15 -21.35 5.45
N CYS A 18 -0.61 -20.12 5.60
CA CYS A 18 -1.14 -19.32 4.52
C CYS A 18 -0.20 -19.46 3.31
N ASP A 19 -0.64 -20.22 2.31
CA ASP A 19 0.04 -20.35 1.03
C ASP A 19 -0.22 -19.06 0.27
N ILE A 20 0.36 -17.96 0.77
CA ILE A 20 0.46 -16.71 0.04
C ILE A 20 1.56 -16.94 -0.99
N SER A 21 1.23 -17.71 -2.02
CA SER A 21 2.03 -17.79 -3.22
C SER A 21 2.23 -16.36 -3.73
N PRO A 22 3.48 -15.89 -3.93
CA PRO A 22 3.80 -14.50 -4.24
C PRO A 22 3.49 -14.15 -5.71
N GLU A 23 2.40 -14.70 -6.27
CA GLU A 23 1.84 -14.13 -7.48
C GLU A 23 1.49 -12.68 -7.15
N ARG A 24 2.19 -11.74 -7.79
CA ARG A 24 1.92 -10.30 -7.68
C ARG A 24 0.45 -10.10 -7.97
N VAL A 25 -0.33 -9.84 -6.93
CA VAL A 25 -1.75 -9.55 -7.03
C VAL A 25 -1.89 -8.31 -7.90
N SER A 26 -2.47 -8.46 -9.09
CA SER A 26 -2.75 -7.32 -9.96
C SER A 26 -3.89 -6.51 -9.33
N MET A 27 -3.57 -5.38 -8.71
CA MET A 27 -4.56 -4.47 -8.16
C MET A 27 -5.31 -3.76 -9.29
N GLN A 28 -6.63 -3.80 -9.26
CA GLN A 28 -7.46 -2.96 -10.13
C GLN A 28 -7.43 -1.51 -9.63
N PRO A 29 -7.69 -0.51 -10.50
CA PRO A 29 -7.82 0.88 -10.07
C PRO A 29 -8.81 1.05 -8.92
N PHE A 30 -8.49 1.90 -7.96
CA PHE A 30 -9.32 2.10 -6.76
C PHE A 30 -9.23 3.51 -6.20
N THR A 31 -10.25 3.85 -5.40
CA THR A 31 -10.22 5.03 -4.52
C THR A 31 -10.29 4.56 -3.07
N MET A 32 -9.31 4.95 -2.27
CA MET A 32 -9.27 4.69 -0.83
C MET A 32 -9.66 5.95 -0.08
N VAL A 33 -10.70 5.86 0.76
CA VAL A 33 -11.12 6.97 1.64
C VAL A 33 -10.67 6.66 3.06
N ILE A 34 -9.82 7.51 3.63
CA ILE A 34 -9.30 7.38 4.99
C ILE A 34 -10.06 8.34 5.90
N PHE A 35 -11.02 7.81 6.66
CA PHE A 35 -11.64 8.54 7.77
C PHE A 35 -10.61 8.72 8.90
N GLY A 36 -10.40 9.96 9.32
CA GLY A 36 -9.25 10.33 10.14
C GLY A 36 -7.95 10.41 9.32
N GLY A 37 -8.01 10.87 8.08
CA GLY A 37 -6.85 10.97 7.17
C GLY A 37 -5.67 11.82 7.70
N SER A 38 -5.92 12.70 8.68
CA SER A 38 -4.91 13.50 9.39
C SER A 38 -4.60 13.00 10.81
N GLY A 39 -5.22 11.90 11.24
CA GLY A 39 -5.06 11.30 12.57
C GLY A 39 -3.74 10.55 12.76
N ASP A 40 -3.47 10.13 14.00
CA ASP A 40 -2.17 9.52 14.38
C ASP A 40 -1.86 8.25 13.58
N LEU A 41 -2.82 7.32 13.48
CA LEU A 41 -2.63 6.06 12.76
C LEU A 41 -2.34 6.29 11.27
N SER A 42 -3.08 7.20 10.65
CA SER A 42 -2.89 7.56 9.24
C SER A 42 -1.49 8.11 9.01
N LYS A 43 -1.03 9.00 9.89
CA LYS A 43 0.30 9.61 9.79
C LYS A 43 1.42 8.62 10.08
N ARG A 44 1.29 7.76 11.09
CA ARG A 44 2.41 6.92 11.54
C ARG A 44 2.50 5.56 10.84
N LYS A 45 1.44 5.16 10.13
CA LYS A 45 1.37 3.85 9.47
C LYS A 45 0.81 3.95 8.06
N LEU A 46 -0.46 4.32 7.90
CA LEU A 46 -1.14 4.15 6.60
C LEU A 46 -0.47 4.94 5.47
N LEU A 47 -0.24 6.24 5.66
CA LEU A 47 0.33 7.11 4.64
C LEU A 47 1.81 6.80 4.34
N PRO A 48 2.68 6.57 5.36
CA PRO A 48 4.03 6.07 5.12
C PRO A 48 4.06 4.74 4.35
N THR A 49 3.17 3.80 4.68
CA THR A 49 3.09 2.51 3.98
C THR A 49 2.61 2.68 2.55
N LEU A 50 1.62 3.53 2.27
CA LEU A 50 1.18 3.81 0.89
C LEU A 50 2.29 4.45 0.06
N TYR A 51 3.07 5.36 0.65
CA TYR A 51 4.24 5.93 -0.03
C TYR A 51 5.33 4.88 -0.28
N HIS A 52 5.55 3.97 0.67
CA HIS A 52 6.45 2.83 0.48
C HIS A 52 5.99 1.92 -0.68
N LEU A 53 4.69 1.58 -0.76
CA LEU A 53 4.15 0.81 -1.89
C LEU A 53 4.29 1.54 -3.23
N CYS A 54 4.21 2.87 -3.24
CA CYS A 54 4.50 3.69 -4.42
C CYS A 54 5.99 3.61 -4.83
N LYS A 55 6.92 3.50 -3.87
CA LYS A 55 8.35 3.31 -4.12
C LYS A 55 8.66 1.91 -4.68
N GLU A 56 7.88 0.91 -4.29
CA GLU A 56 8.02 -0.47 -4.76
C GLU A 56 7.25 -0.77 -6.07
N ASP A 57 6.67 0.26 -6.69
CA ASP A 57 5.80 0.16 -7.88
C ASP A 57 4.72 -0.92 -7.72
N SER A 58 4.18 -1.05 -6.49
CA SER A 58 3.20 -2.06 -6.08
C SER A 58 1.76 -1.52 -6.02
N LEU A 59 1.57 -0.25 -6.36
CA LEU A 59 0.25 0.37 -6.58
C LEU A 59 -0.07 0.36 -8.09
N PRO A 60 -1.36 0.28 -8.49
CA PRO A 60 -1.74 0.46 -9.88
C PRO A 60 -1.39 1.88 -10.36
N GLU A 61 -1.33 2.09 -11.67
CA GLU A 61 -1.09 3.42 -12.25
C GLU A 61 -2.21 4.41 -11.88
N GLU A 62 -3.45 3.92 -11.83
CA GLU A 62 -4.64 4.69 -11.48
C GLU A 62 -5.12 4.35 -10.07
N TYR A 63 -4.92 5.27 -9.13
CA TYR A 63 -5.55 5.21 -7.81
C TYR A 63 -5.77 6.61 -7.24
N SER A 64 -6.56 6.70 -6.17
CA SER A 64 -6.71 7.93 -5.39
C SER A 64 -6.80 7.61 -3.89
N VAL A 65 -6.24 8.49 -3.07
CA VAL A 65 -6.31 8.43 -1.61
C VAL A 65 -6.93 9.73 -1.12
N ILE A 66 -8.10 9.62 -0.51
CA ILE A 66 -8.89 10.74 -0.02
C ILE A 66 -8.79 10.78 1.51
N GLY A 67 -8.22 11.85 2.06
CA GLY A 67 -8.14 12.10 3.49
C GLY A 67 -9.39 12.81 4.01
N PHE A 68 -10.27 12.10 4.71
CA PHE A 68 -11.45 12.71 5.35
C PHE A 68 -11.20 12.94 6.84
N ALA A 69 -11.32 14.17 7.31
CA ALA A 69 -11.16 14.52 8.72
C ALA A 69 -12.03 15.73 9.10
N SER A 70 -12.21 15.96 10.41
CA SER A 70 -13.00 17.09 10.93
C SER A 70 -12.32 18.45 10.73
N SER A 71 -11.02 18.48 10.46
CA SER A 71 -10.27 19.70 10.16
C SER A 71 -10.39 20.06 8.68
N GLU A 72 -10.81 21.28 8.37
CA GLU A 72 -10.78 21.78 7.00
C GLU A 72 -9.33 21.97 6.51
N ARG A 73 -9.04 21.43 5.32
CA ARG A 73 -7.77 21.55 4.60
C ARG A 73 -8.02 21.62 3.11
N THR A 74 -7.19 22.36 2.39
CA THR A 74 -7.09 22.21 0.94
C THR A 74 -6.28 20.96 0.59
N ASP A 75 -6.42 20.46 -0.64
CA ASP A 75 -5.58 19.38 -1.15
C ASP A 75 -4.08 19.71 -1.03
N GLU A 76 -3.68 20.97 -1.26
CA GLU A 76 -2.29 21.41 -1.15
C GLU A 76 -1.80 21.32 0.30
N GLU A 77 -2.60 21.76 1.26
CA GLU A 77 -2.27 21.63 2.69
C GLU A 77 -2.18 20.17 3.12
N TYR A 78 -3.04 19.31 2.57
CA TYR A 78 -3.00 17.88 2.84
C TYR A 78 -1.74 17.24 2.25
N ARG A 79 -1.38 17.56 1.01
CA ARG A 79 -0.12 17.11 0.39
C ARG A 79 1.10 17.55 1.19
N GLU A 80 1.16 18.81 1.63
CA GLU A 80 2.27 19.30 2.45
C GLU A 80 2.35 18.63 3.83
N LEU A 81 1.20 18.34 4.46
CA LEU A 81 1.15 17.53 5.67
C LEU A 81 1.72 16.14 5.41
N ILE A 82 1.28 15.48 4.35
CA ILE A 82 1.68 14.10 4.06
C ILE A 82 3.15 14.04 3.66
N LYS A 83 3.68 15.06 2.97
CA LYS A 83 5.10 15.18 2.66
C LYS A 83 5.97 15.10 3.91
N LYS A 84 5.61 15.89 4.94
CA LYS A 84 6.31 15.87 6.23
C LYS A 84 6.19 14.52 6.91
N VAL A 85 4.99 13.93 6.88
CA VAL A 85 4.71 12.61 7.44
C VAL A 85 5.57 11.51 6.82
N VAL A 86 5.69 11.46 5.49
CA VAL A 86 6.50 10.42 4.82
C VAL A 86 8.00 10.68 4.96
N GLN A 87 8.42 11.92 5.20
CA GLN A 87 9.81 12.25 5.56
C GLN A 87 10.14 11.87 7.00
N GLU A 88 9.17 11.95 7.91
CA GLU A 88 9.35 11.66 9.34
C GLU A 88 9.20 10.16 9.68
N PHE A 89 8.18 9.51 9.12
CA PHE A 89 7.79 8.14 9.46
C PHE A 89 7.98 7.13 8.31
N GLY A 90 8.42 7.59 7.13
CA GLY A 90 8.68 6.71 6.00
C GLY A 90 9.96 5.90 6.17
N ASP A 91 9.95 4.70 5.59
CA ASP A 91 11.12 3.84 5.58
C ASP A 91 12.10 4.20 4.44
N GLY A 92 13.38 4.31 4.81
CA GLY A 92 14.47 4.63 3.88
C GLY A 92 14.54 6.10 3.47
N GLN A 93 15.31 6.39 2.42
CA GLN A 93 15.49 7.77 1.95
C GLN A 93 14.23 8.30 1.26
N PHE A 94 13.96 9.60 1.46
CA PHE A 94 12.94 10.34 0.73
C PHE A 94 13.35 10.50 -0.74
N ASP A 95 12.44 10.24 -1.66
CA ASP A 95 12.66 10.31 -3.10
C ASP A 95 11.71 11.34 -3.70
N ILE A 96 12.27 12.44 -4.19
CA ILE A 96 11.49 13.55 -4.74
C ILE A 96 10.66 13.14 -5.95
N LYS A 97 11.15 12.24 -6.80
CA LYS A 97 10.44 11.79 -8.00
C LYS A 97 9.26 10.89 -7.63
N CYS A 98 9.48 10.00 -6.66
CA CYS A 98 8.41 9.18 -6.11
C CYS A 98 7.35 10.05 -5.43
N TRP A 99 7.76 11.07 -4.69
CA TRP A 99 6.84 12.04 -4.06
C TRP A 99 5.99 12.79 -5.10
N GLU A 100 6.59 13.30 -6.17
CA GLU A 100 5.87 13.98 -7.25
C GLU A 100 4.81 13.08 -7.88
N ARG A 101 5.11 11.79 -8.06
CA ARG A 101 4.12 10.80 -8.50
C ARG A 101 3.03 10.57 -7.46
N PHE A 102 3.41 10.21 -6.23
CA PHE A 102 2.50 9.86 -5.14
C PHE A 102 1.51 10.99 -4.80
N SER A 103 2.02 12.22 -4.69
CA SER A 103 1.23 13.39 -4.24
C SER A 103 0.08 13.76 -5.17
N ARG A 104 0.14 13.38 -6.45
CA ARG A 104 -0.93 13.58 -7.44
C ARG A 104 -2.18 12.75 -7.15
N HIS A 105 -2.03 11.67 -6.39
CA HIS A 105 -3.12 10.78 -6.01
C HIS A 105 -3.73 11.15 -4.65
N LEU A 106 -3.20 12.18 -3.97
CA LEU A 106 -3.68 12.63 -2.66
C LEU A 106 -4.69 13.77 -2.81
N HIS A 107 -5.83 13.60 -2.14
CA HIS A 107 -6.94 14.55 -2.05
C HIS A 107 -7.41 14.67 -0.60
#